data_AF-A0A536M6Z6-F1
#
_entry.id   AF-A0A536M6Z6-F1
#
_cell.length_a   1.000
_cell.length_b   1.000
_cell.length_c   1.000
_cell.angle_alpha   90.00
_cell.angle_beta   90.00
_cell.angle_gamma   90.00
#
_symmetry.space_group_name_H-M   'P 1'
#
loop_
_entity.id
_entity.type
_entity.pdbx_description
1 polymer ?
#
loop_
_entity_poly.entity_id
_entity_poly.type
_entity_poly.pdbx_seq_one_letter_code
_entity_poly.pdbx_strand_id
1 'polypeptide(L)'
;MRILIADSASSTPDQGGAIWAVRQYVLGLHKLGHVVQLASRVEGDFDLVLNTSGILSPDSIAGIPIRVYLDLDPAFNQFWHDGGIDRRFDGHTHFVTVGLAIGHKGCDVPTFGQDWIGTLPPVVLDEWPQANGIE
;
A
#
# COMPACT_ATOMS: atom_id res chain seq x y z
N MET A 1 -12.47 3.49 -12.39
CA MET A 1 -12.03 4.48 -11.39
C MET A 1 -10.63 4.95 -11.76
N ARG A 2 -10.28 6.16 -11.35
CA ARG A 2 -8.92 6.72 -11.37
C ARG A 2 -8.29 6.45 -10.01
N ILE A 3 -7.25 5.63 -9.99
CA ILE A 3 -6.58 5.15 -8.77
C ILE A 3 -5.17 5.70 -8.75
N LEU A 4 -4.82 6.37 -7.65
CA LEU A 4 -3.44 6.71 -7.32
C LEU A 4 -2.86 5.60 -6.45
N ILE A 5 -1.71 5.06 -6.82
CA ILE A 5 -0.85 4.29 -5.93
C ILE A 5 0.28 5.22 -5.53
N ALA A 6 0.31 5.58 -4.25
CA ALA A 6 1.35 6.43 -3.71
C ALA A 6 2.44 5.57 -3.09
N ASP A 7 3.66 5.67 -3.64
CA ASP A 7 4.84 4.99 -3.16
C ASP A 7 6.11 5.80 -3.45
N SER A 8 7.12 5.67 -2.59
CA SER A 8 8.42 6.31 -2.74
C SER A 8 9.53 5.34 -3.15
N ALA A 9 9.39 4.03 -2.90
CA ALA A 9 10.39 3.02 -3.21
C ALA A 9 10.59 2.84 -4.73
N SER A 10 9.55 3.07 -5.53
CA SER A 10 9.60 3.13 -6.99
C SER A 10 10.43 4.28 -7.58
N SER A 11 10.85 5.24 -6.75
CA SER A 11 11.72 6.35 -7.16
C SER A 11 13.19 6.16 -6.77
N THR A 12 13.54 5.09 -6.06
CA THR A 12 14.92 4.78 -5.64
C THR A 12 15.48 3.60 -6.43
N PRO A 13 16.66 3.75 -7.08
CA PRO A 13 17.34 2.63 -7.74
C PRO A 13 17.61 1.46 -6.79
N ASP A 14 17.76 0.27 -7.35
CA ASP A 14 18.17 -0.96 -6.66
C ASP A 14 17.19 -1.49 -5.59
N GLN A 15 15.94 -1.02 -5.59
CA GLN A 15 14.87 -1.49 -4.71
C GLN A 15 13.97 -2.55 -5.38
N GLY A 16 14.55 -3.48 -6.15
CA GLY A 16 13.81 -4.40 -7.03
C GLY A 16 12.62 -5.10 -6.36
N GLY A 17 12.78 -5.58 -5.12
CA GLY A 17 11.71 -6.24 -4.37
C GLY A 17 10.54 -5.31 -4.00
N ALA A 18 10.82 -4.12 -3.47
CA ALA A 18 9.78 -3.16 -3.09
C ALA A 18 9.06 -2.60 -4.32
N ILE A 19 9.82 -2.27 -5.37
CA ILE A 19 9.27 -1.84 -6.66
C ILE A 19 8.36 -2.93 -7.23
N TRP A 20 8.77 -4.19 -7.13
CA TRP A 20 7.97 -5.29 -7.62
C TRP A 20 6.63 -5.43 -6.90
N ALA A 21 6.63 -5.36 -5.56
CA ALA A 21 5.41 -5.44 -4.76
C ALA A 21 4.38 -4.39 -5.18
N VAL A 22 4.80 -3.14 -5.35
CA VAL A 22 3.93 -2.03 -5.77
C VAL A 22 3.50 -2.17 -7.24
N ARG A 23 4.41 -2.61 -8.13
CA ARG A 23 4.10 -2.84 -9.56
C ARG A 23 2.96 -3.84 -9.76
N GLN A 24 2.84 -4.85 -8.90
CA GLN A 24 1.73 -5.81 -9.01
C GLN A 24 0.35 -5.16 -8.78
N TYR A 25 0.25 -4.17 -7.89
CA TYR A 25 -0.99 -3.40 -7.71
C TYR A 25 -1.30 -2.57 -8.96
N VAL A 26 -0.29 -1.92 -9.54
CA VAL A 26 -0.46 -1.13 -10.78
C VAL A 26 -1.01 -2.00 -11.89
N LEU A 27 -0.35 -3.12 -12.17
CA LEU A 27 -0.70 -4.02 -13.26
C LEU A 27 -2.04 -4.74 -13.02
N GLY A 28 -2.26 -5.22 -11.79
CA GLY A 28 -3.50 -5.91 -11.43
C GLY A 28 -4.72 -5.02 -11.56
N LEU A 29 -4.67 -3.81 -11.00
CA LEU A 29 -5.77 -2.86 -11.09
C LEU A 29 -5.99 -2.36 -12.52
N HIS A 30 -4.92 -2.23 -13.32
CA HIS A 30 -5.07 -1.93 -14.75
C HIS A 30 -5.79 -3.05 -15.50
N LYS A 31 -5.44 -4.31 -15.24
CA LYS A 31 -6.14 -5.48 -15.82
C LYS A 31 -7.62 -5.56 -15.43
N LEU A 32 -7.99 -5.04 -14.27
CA LEU A 32 -9.38 -4.92 -13.83
C LEU A 32 -10.13 -3.73 -14.46
N GLY A 33 -9.50 -3.00 -15.40
CA GLY A 33 -10.12 -1.92 -16.15
C GLY A 33 -10.07 -0.56 -15.45
N HIS A 34 -9.15 -0.36 -14.50
CA HIS A 34 -8.95 0.92 -13.85
C HIS A 34 -7.85 1.76 -14.53
N VAL A 35 -7.98 3.08 -14.39
CA VAL A 35 -6.93 4.03 -14.76
C VAL A 35 -6.03 4.18 -13.53
N VAL A 36 -4.80 3.70 -13.60
CA VAL A 36 -3.90 3.61 -12.45
C VAL A 36 -2.68 4.46 -12.68
N GLN A 37 -2.33 5.29 -11.69
CA GLN A 37 -1.14 6.11 -11.70
C GLN A 37 -0.28 5.77 -10.49
N LEU A 38 1.02 5.56 -10.71
CA LEU A 38 2.02 5.43 -9.65
C LEU A 38 2.75 6.77 -9.52
N ALA A 39 2.68 7.42 -8.36
CA ALA A 39 3.36 8.68 -8.12
C ALA A 39 3.60 8.94 -6.63
N SER A 40 4.61 9.73 -6.29
CA SER A 40 4.90 10.14 -4.91
C SER A 40 4.18 11.42 -4.46
N ARG A 41 3.27 11.95 -5.28
CA ARG A 41 2.45 13.14 -5.01
C ARG A 41 1.13 13.06 -5.76
N VAL A 42 0.14 13.82 -5.29
CA VAL A 42 -1.16 13.92 -5.93
C VAL A 42 -1.12 14.98 -7.03
N GLU A 43 -1.33 14.55 -8.28
CA GLU A 43 -1.47 15.42 -9.45
C GLU A 43 -2.74 15.07 -10.21
N GLY A 44 -3.78 15.90 -10.03
CA GLY A 44 -5.11 15.70 -10.63
C GLY A 44 -6.08 14.96 -9.71
N ASP A 45 -7.26 14.67 -10.24
CA ASP A 45 -8.37 14.06 -9.48
C ASP A 45 -8.31 12.53 -9.47
N PHE A 46 -8.54 11.94 -8.30
CA PHE A 46 -8.59 10.50 -8.12
C PHE A 46 -9.83 10.11 -7.32
N ASP A 47 -10.40 8.95 -7.66
CA ASP A 47 -11.52 8.38 -6.89
C ASP A 47 -10.99 7.66 -5.64
N LEU A 48 -9.76 7.13 -5.72
CA LEU A 48 -9.12 6.32 -4.70
C LEU A 48 -7.60 6.53 -4.67
N VAL A 49 -7.03 6.55 -3.46
CA VAL A 49 -5.58 6.46 -3.23
C VAL A 49 -5.23 5.25 -2.38
N LEU A 50 -4.27 4.45 -2.85
CA LEU A 50 -3.53 3.47 -2.06
C LEU A 50 -2.25 4.16 -1.56
N ASN A 51 -2.29 4.68 -0.33
CA ASN A 51 -1.17 5.40 0.28
C ASN A 51 -0.25 4.41 1.00
N THR A 52 0.77 3.93 0.30
CA THR A 52 1.70 2.91 0.82
C THR A 52 2.41 3.47 2.05
N SER A 53 2.27 2.80 3.18
CA SER A 53 2.93 3.14 4.44
C SER A 53 2.81 4.63 4.85
N GLY A 54 1.70 5.28 4.47
CA GLY A 54 1.42 6.68 4.83
C GLY A 54 2.37 7.71 4.23
N ILE A 55 2.94 7.48 3.04
CA ILE A 55 3.93 8.39 2.46
C ILE A 55 3.36 9.79 2.18
N LEU A 56 2.09 9.90 1.80
CA LEU A 56 1.40 11.17 1.61
C LEU A 56 0.78 11.67 2.92
N SER A 57 0.82 12.98 3.14
CA SER A 57 0.19 13.61 4.30
C SER A 57 -1.34 13.60 4.19
N PRO A 58 -2.07 13.65 5.33
CA PRO A 58 -3.54 13.75 5.33
C PRO A 58 -4.07 14.89 4.45
N ASP A 59 -3.46 16.07 4.53
CA ASP A 59 -3.85 17.23 3.72
C ASP A 59 -3.68 16.98 2.21
N SER A 60 -2.64 16.25 1.81
CA SER A 60 -2.38 15.95 0.40
C SER A 60 -3.45 15.03 -0.20
N ILE A 61 -4.05 14.15 0.61
CA ILE A 61 -5.04 13.18 0.15
C ILE A 61 -6.48 13.56 0.53
N ALA A 62 -6.69 14.66 1.26
CA ALA A 62 -7.99 15.04 1.81
C ALA A 62 -9.10 15.18 0.75
N GLY A 63 -8.75 15.61 -0.47
CA GLY A 63 -9.68 15.74 -1.59
C GLY A 63 -10.10 14.42 -2.26
N ILE A 64 -9.43 13.31 -1.96
CA ILE A 64 -9.70 11.99 -2.57
C ILE A 64 -10.75 11.27 -1.71
N PRO A 65 -11.89 10.81 -2.27
CA PRO A 65 -12.97 10.21 -1.48
C PRO A 65 -12.58 8.94 -0.73
N ILE A 66 -11.85 8.03 -1.39
CA ILE A 66 -11.41 6.76 -0.82
C ILE A 66 -9.91 6.82 -0.56
N ARG A 67 -9.53 6.86 0.72
CA ARG A 67 -8.14 7.03 1.18
C ARG A 67 -7.75 5.78 1.93
N VAL A 68 -6.95 4.92 1.31
CA VAL A 68 -6.56 3.63 1.89
C VAL A 68 -5.13 3.74 2.39
N TYR A 69 -4.91 3.49 3.68
CA TYR A 69 -3.57 3.19 4.17
C TYR A 69 -3.21 1.79 3.73
N LEU A 70 -2.20 1.64 2.87
CA LEU A 70 -1.74 0.33 2.40
C LEU A 70 -0.48 -0.09 3.16
N ASP A 71 -0.62 -1.10 4.02
CA ASP A 71 0.45 -1.65 4.83
C ASP A 71 1.04 -2.90 4.17
N LEU A 72 2.20 -2.73 3.53
CA LEU A 72 3.00 -3.82 2.96
C LEU A 72 4.09 -4.31 3.93
N ASP A 73 4.25 -3.65 5.07
CA ASP A 73 5.29 -3.90 6.07
C ASP A 73 4.66 -4.10 7.46
N PRO A 74 3.81 -5.14 7.62
CA PRO A 74 3.08 -5.36 8.85
C PRO A 74 4.02 -5.54 10.04
N ALA A 75 3.56 -5.12 11.21
CA ALA A 75 4.32 -4.94 12.45
C ALA A 75 5.29 -3.75 12.45
N PHE A 76 6.03 -3.47 11.36
CA PHE A 76 6.96 -2.34 11.33
C PHE A 76 6.25 -0.99 11.45
N ASN A 77 5.21 -0.77 10.64
CA ASN A 77 4.42 0.46 10.71
C ASN A 77 3.81 0.66 12.10
N GLN A 78 3.31 -0.41 12.71
CA GLN A 78 2.66 -0.35 14.00
C GLN A 78 3.67 -0.07 15.12
N PHE A 79 4.82 -0.75 15.14
CA PHE A 79 5.84 -0.53 16.18
C PHE A 79 6.59 0.78 16.02
N TRP A 80 6.78 1.29 14.79
CA TRP A 80 7.29 2.64 14.61
C TRP A 80 6.31 3.69 15.14
N HIS A 81 5.01 3.49 14.92
CA HIS A 81 3.99 4.34 15.50
C HIS A 81 4.01 4.31 17.04
N ASP A 82 4.08 3.10 17.61
CA ASP A 82 4.21 2.90 19.06
C ASP A 82 5.46 3.60 19.64
N GLY A 83 6.56 3.58 18.88
CA GLY A 83 7.81 4.26 19.20
C GLY A 83 7.80 5.78 18.98
N GLY A 84 6.66 6.37 18.61
CA GLY A 84 6.49 7.82 18.45
C GLY A 84 6.82 8.36 17.06
N ILE A 85 7.08 7.50 16.07
CA ILE A 85 7.20 7.94 14.68
C ILE A 85 5.79 8.08 14.11
N ASP A 86 5.41 9.30 13.72
CA ASP A 86 4.13 9.52 13.07
C ASP A 86 4.05 8.73 11.74
N ARG A 87 3.14 7.75 11.70
CA ARG A 87 2.84 6.94 10.52
C ARG A 87 1.61 7.44 9.78
N ARG A 88 1.00 8.54 10.23
CA ARG A 88 -0.11 9.21 9.54
C ARG A 88 -1.29 8.27 9.29
N PHE A 89 -1.64 7.47 10.29
CA PHE A 89 -2.87 6.67 10.23
C PHE A 89 -4.09 7.59 10.07
N ASP A 90 -4.09 8.74 10.73
CA ASP A 90 -5.11 9.77 10.56
C ASP A 90 -5.29 10.21 9.10
N GLY A 91 -6.51 10.60 8.74
CA GLY A 91 -6.85 11.05 7.38
C GLY A 91 -7.20 9.94 6.40
N HIS A 92 -6.91 8.68 6.72
CA HIS A 92 -7.36 7.53 5.94
C HIS A 92 -8.80 7.12 6.29
N THR A 93 -9.49 6.54 5.31
CA THR A 93 -10.86 6.00 5.45
C THR A 93 -10.87 4.48 5.64
N HIS A 94 -9.83 3.81 5.16
CA HIS A 94 -9.71 2.36 5.17
C HIS A 94 -8.25 1.99 5.45
N PHE A 95 -8.04 0.85 6.11
CA PHE A 95 -6.72 0.32 6.41
C PHE A 95 -6.64 -1.08 5.84
N VAL A 96 -5.67 -1.31 4.94
CA VAL A 96 -5.47 -2.58 4.26
C VAL A 96 -4.07 -3.06 4.55
N THR A 97 -3.90 -4.34 4.91
CA THR A 97 -2.59 -4.90 5.27
C THR A 97 -2.38 -6.28 4.68
N VAL A 98 -1.14 -6.60 4.33
CA VAL A 98 -0.71 -7.98 4.01
C VAL A 98 -0.50 -8.83 5.26
N GLY A 99 -0.51 -8.21 6.45
CA GLY A 99 -0.44 -8.87 7.75
C GLY A 99 -1.77 -9.52 8.12
N LEU A 100 -2.05 -10.69 7.56
CA LEU A 100 -3.35 -11.39 7.71
C LEU A 100 -3.75 -11.74 9.15
N ALA A 101 -2.81 -11.70 10.11
CA ALA A 101 -3.08 -11.98 11.51
C ALA A 101 -3.45 -10.72 12.32
N ILE A 102 -3.18 -9.52 11.81
CA ILE A 102 -3.42 -8.26 12.53
C ILE A 102 -4.92 -8.13 12.82
N GLY A 103 -5.26 -7.78 14.06
CA GLY A 103 -6.65 -7.67 14.53
C GLY A 103 -7.29 -9.00 14.94
N HIS A 104 -6.66 -10.14 14.69
CA HIS A 104 -7.14 -11.44 15.17
C HIS A 104 -6.59 -11.78 16.57
N LYS A 105 -7.33 -12.64 17.29
CA LYS A 105 -6.91 -13.15 18.60
C LYS A 105 -5.57 -13.89 18.47
N GLY A 106 -4.60 -13.50 19.31
CA GLY A 106 -3.26 -14.11 19.33
C GLY A 106 -2.23 -13.41 18.45
N CYS A 107 -2.58 -12.30 17.79
CA CYS A 107 -1.62 -11.40 17.17
C CYS A 107 -1.37 -10.21 18.10
N ASP A 108 -0.14 -10.05 18.57
CA ASP A 108 0.25 -8.97 19.50
C ASP A 108 0.61 -7.66 18.79
N VAL A 109 0.49 -7.60 17.45
CA VAL A 109 0.72 -6.37 16.69
C VAL A 109 -0.38 -5.36 17.03
N PRO A 110 -0.05 -4.16 17.54
CA PRO A 110 -1.04 -3.17 17.92
C PRO A 110 -1.86 -2.70 16.72
N THR A 111 -3.19 -2.65 16.85
CA THR A 111 -4.07 -2.16 15.77
C THR A 111 -4.27 -0.65 15.79
N PHE A 112 -3.99 0.00 16.93
CA PHE A 112 -4.28 1.42 17.21
C PHE A 112 -5.74 1.80 16.93
N GLY A 113 -6.66 0.88 17.19
CA GLY A 113 -8.09 1.09 16.99
C GLY A 113 -8.54 1.07 15.52
N GLN A 114 -7.63 0.82 14.58
CA GLN A 114 -7.98 0.71 13.17
C GLN A 114 -8.53 -0.68 12.84
N ASP A 115 -9.51 -0.71 11.94
CA ASP A 115 -10.06 -1.94 11.36
C ASP A 115 -9.20 -2.36 10.16
N TRP A 116 -8.27 -3.30 10.39
CA TRP A 116 -7.31 -3.75 9.40
C TRP A 116 -7.91 -4.82 8.49
N ILE A 117 -8.11 -4.47 7.23
CA ILE A 117 -8.58 -5.39 6.19
C ILE A 117 -7.40 -6.20 5.68
N GLY A 118 -7.36 -7.49 6.03
CA GLY A 118 -6.36 -8.43 5.51
C GLY A 118 -6.51 -8.62 4.00
N THR A 119 -5.41 -8.50 3.27
CA THR A 119 -5.33 -8.80 1.83
C THR A 119 -4.10 -9.63 1.51
N LEU A 120 -4.17 -10.38 0.41
CA LEU A 120 -2.96 -10.90 -0.21
C LEU A 120 -2.40 -9.84 -1.19
N PRO A 121 -1.07 -9.75 -1.37
CA PRO A 121 -0.52 -9.01 -2.49
C PRO A 121 -1.13 -9.52 -3.79
N PRO A 122 -1.55 -8.63 -4.71
CA PRO A 122 -1.93 -9.06 -6.05
C PRO A 122 -0.71 -9.71 -6.72
N VAL A 123 -0.95 -10.77 -7.50
CA VAL A 123 0.08 -11.41 -8.32
C VAL A 123 -0.43 -11.50 -9.74
N VAL A 124 0.20 -10.75 -10.64
CA VAL A 124 -0.05 -10.79 -12.07
C VAL A 124 0.83 -11.85 -12.69
N LEU A 125 0.31 -13.08 -12.78
CA LEU A 125 1.07 -14.28 -13.17
C LEU A 125 1.76 -14.17 -14.53
N ASP A 126 1.21 -13.42 -15.48
CA ASP A 126 1.83 -13.20 -16.80
C ASP A 126 3.21 -12.51 -16.71
N GLU A 127 3.48 -11.80 -15.61
CA GLU A 127 4.77 -11.15 -15.34
C GLU A 127 5.72 -12.06 -14.53
N TRP A 128 5.31 -13.29 -14.24
CA TRP A 128 6.09 -14.33 -13.56
C TRP A 128 6.30 -15.53 -14.48
N PRO A 129 7.06 -15.39 -15.58
CA PRO A 129 7.42 -16.54 -16.39
C PRO A 129 8.20 -17.55 -15.54
N GLN A 130 7.92 -18.84 -15.75
CA GLN A 130 8.63 -19.89 -15.04
C GLN A 130 10.13 -19.80 -15.32
N ALA A 131 10.92 -19.59 -14.27
CA ALA A 131 12.37 -19.67 -14.34
C ALA A 131 12.81 -21.14 -14.24
N ASN A 132 13.76 -21.55 -15.07
CA ASN A 132 14.32 -22.91 -15.05
C ASN A 132 15.55 -23.04 -14.12
N GLY A 133 15.88 -22.01 -13.36
CA GLY A 133 17.02 -21.94 -12.46
C GLY A 133 17.48 -20.50 -12.23
N ILE A 134 18.45 -20.33 -11.32
CA ILE A 134 19.23 -19.11 -11.15
C ILE A 134 20.61 -19.41 -11.74
N GLU A 135 21.02 -18.68 -12.78
CA GLU A 135 22.39 -18.73 -13.31
C GLU A 135 23.34 -17.88 -12.46
#